data_AF-A0A8X7ZID9-F1
#
_entry.id   AF-A0A8X7ZID9-F1
#
_cell.length_a   1.000
_cell.length_b   1.000
_cell.length_c   1.000
_cell.angle_alpha   90.00
_cell.angle_beta   90.00
_cell.angle_gamma   90.00
#
_symmetry.space_group_name_H-M   'P 1'
#
loop_
_entity.id
_entity.type
_entity.pdbx_description
1 polymer ?
#
loop_
_entity_poly.entity_id
_entity_poly.type
_entity_poly.pdbx_seq_one_letter_code
_entity_poly.pdbx_strand_id
1 'polypeptide(L)'
;MDFRIMGLDAPLFNTLQHMMDASDHEADKSFNAPTRTYVRDAKAMASTPADVKEYPTSYAFIIDMPGLKSGDIKVQVEDDNVLVISGERKRGEEKEGAKYVRMERRIGKFMRKFVLPENANTDTISAVCQDGVLTVTVEKLPPPEPKKPKTIEVSAIFLPLNIFISDIFEVYLEFSMIVA
;
A
#
# COMPACT_ATOMS: atom_id res chain seq x y z
N MET A 1 -41.57 15.43 67.15
CA MET A 1 -40.35 15.38 67.98
C MET A 1 -39.20 15.79 67.09
N ASP A 2 -38.53 16.87 67.48
CA ASP A 2 -37.47 17.55 66.75
C ASP A 2 -36.13 16.82 66.99
N PHE A 3 -35.39 16.51 65.94
CA PHE A 3 -34.00 16.05 66.01
C PHE A 3 -33.17 16.75 64.94
N ARG A 4 -33.00 18.05 65.12
CA ARG A 4 -31.82 18.79 64.68
C ARG A 4 -30.59 18.28 65.45
N ILE A 5 -30.04 17.12 65.08
CA ILE A 5 -28.66 16.74 65.45
C ILE A 5 -28.08 15.87 64.32
N MET A 6 -27.37 16.50 63.40
CA MET A 6 -26.03 16.14 62.89
C MET A 6 -25.78 16.97 61.63
N GLY A 7 -25.02 18.05 61.80
CA GLY A 7 -24.54 18.89 60.71
C GLY A 7 -23.59 18.11 59.81
N LEU A 8 -24.15 17.55 58.74
CA LEU A 8 -23.44 17.11 57.55
C LEU A 8 -24.04 17.88 56.38
N ASP A 9 -23.61 19.13 56.25
CA ASP A 9 -23.80 19.91 55.03
C ASP A 9 -23.04 19.16 53.95
N ALA A 10 -23.74 18.33 53.18
CA ALA A 10 -23.13 17.35 52.29
C ALA A 10 -23.08 17.87 50.85
N PRO A 11 -21.99 18.55 50.43
CA PRO A 11 -21.69 18.65 48.99
C PRO A 11 -21.50 17.25 48.39
N LEU A 12 -21.19 16.25 49.22
CA LEU A 12 -21.07 14.84 48.84
C LEU A 12 -22.38 14.20 48.35
N PHE A 13 -23.54 14.53 48.93
CA PHE A 13 -24.81 13.90 48.52
C PHE A 13 -25.27 14.42 47.15
N ASN A 14 -25.09 15.71 46.87
CA ASN A 14 -25.35 16.27 45.54
C ASN A 14 -24.36 15.78 44.49
N THR A 15 -23.10 15.54 44.88
CA THR A 15 -22.07 14.97 43.98
C THR A 15 -22.36 13.50 43.67
N LEU A 16 -22.87 12.73 44.64
CA LEU A 16 -23.32 11.35 44.44
C LEU A 16 -24.58 11.26 43.58
N GLN A 17 -25.53 12.18 43.76
CA GLN A 17 -26.73 12.24 42.90
C GLN A 17 -26.35 12.58 41.44
N HIS A 18 -25.39 13.48 41.21
CA HIS A 18 -24.85 13.75 39.87
C HIS A 18 -24.00 12.61 39.30
N MET A 19 -23.35 11.80 40.14
CA MET A 19 -22.63 10.60 39.68
C MET A 19 -23.59 9.47 39.30
N MET A 20 -24.74 9.34 39.96
CA MET A 20 -25.76 8.33 39.61
C MET A 20 -26.61 8.73 38.39
N ASP A 21 -26.82 10.03 38.16
CA ASP A 21 -27.52 10.52 36.95
C ASP A 21 -26.63 10.49 35.69
N ALA A 22 -25.30 10.41 35.86
CA ALA A 22 -24.34 10.29 34.76
C ALA A 22 -24.12 8.83 34.31
N SER A 23 -24.70 7.84 34.98
CA SER A 23 -24.53 6.41 34.65
C SER A 23 -25.58 5.80 33.72
N ASP A 24 -26.68 6.50 33.42
CA ASP A 24 -27.78 5.92 32.61
C ASP A 24 -27.89 6.44 31.16
N HIS A 25 -26.90 7.22 30.68
CA HIS A 25 -26.84 7.67 29.26
C HIS A 25 -25.52 7.37 28.53
N GLU A 26 -24.63 6.55 29.10
CA GLU A 26 -23.33 6.21 28.48
C GLU A 26 -23.17 4.69 28.27
N ALA A 27 -24.22 4.00 27.84
CA ALA A 27 -24.18 2.58 27.48
C ALA A 27 -24.53 2.30 26.01
N ASP A 28 -24.28 3.25 25.11
CA ASP A 28 -24.42 2.99 23.66
C ASP A 28 -23.42 3.76 22.77
N LYS A 29 -22.23 4.10 23.30
CA LYS A 29 -21.10 4.52 22.45
C LYS A 29 -20.46 3.29 21.82
N SER A 30 -21.11 2.83 20.76
CA SER A 30 -20.61 1.99 19.68
C SER A 30 -19.10 1.63 19.75
N PHE A 31 -18.83 0.34 19.95
CA PHE A 31 -17.52 -0.31 19.77
C PHE A 31 -16.94 -0.19 18.34
N ASN A 32 -17.52 0.64 17.48
CA ASN A 32 -17.20 0.78 16.06
C ASN A 32 -16.61 2.15 15.69
N ALA A 33 -16.38 3.04 16.68
CA ALA A 33 -15.75 4.32 16.43
C ALA A 33 -14.22 4.18 16.33
N PRO A 34 -13.57 4.74 15.29
CA PRO A 34 -12.13 4.68 15.16
C PRO A 34 -11.43 5.43 16.29
N THR A 35 -10.30 4.89 16.76
CA THR A 35 -9.53 5.51 17.83
C THR A 35 -9.03 6.91 17.42
N ARG A 36 -8.86 7.81 18.39
CA ARG A 36 -8.36 9.17 18.15
C ARG A 36 -7.01 9.20 17.44
N THR A 37 -6.12 8.24 17.76
CA THR A 37 -4.82 8.10 17.10
C THR A 37 -4.97 7.72 15.63
N TYR A 38 -5.85 6.76 15.32
CA TYR A 38 -6.13 6.37 13.94
C TYR A 38 -6.66 7.55 13.12
N VAL A 39 -7.63 8.29 13.65
CA VAL A 39 -8.19 9.47 12.97
C VAL A 39 -7.13 10.55 12.73
N ARG A 40 -6.21 10.75 13.67
CA ARG A 40 -5.10 11.71 13.54
C ARG A 40 -4.16 11.32 12.40
N ASP A 41 -3.70 10.08 12.40
CA ASP A 41 -2.72 9.59 11.43
C ASP A 41 -3.35 9.49 10.02
N ALA A 42 -4.62 9.09 9.90
CA ALA A 42 -5.37 9.14 8.64
C ALA A 42 -5.45 10.57 8.06
N LYS A 43 -5.65 11.58 8.90
CA LYS A 43 -5.62 12.99 8.47
C LYS A 43 -4.23 13.44 8.05
N ALA A 44 -3.18 12.99 8.73
CA ALA A 44 -1.79 13.28 8.36
C ALA A 44 -1.44 12.66 6.99
N MET A 45 -1.90 11.42 6.75
CA MET A 45 -1.80 10.75 5.45
C MET A 45 -2.53 11.52 4.35
N ALA A 46 -3.78 11.92 4.57
CA ALA A 46 -4.56 12.69 3.61
C ALA A 46 -3.91 14.05 3.27
N SER A 47 -3.12 14.62 4.18
CA SER A 47 -2.35 15.85 3.95
C SER A 47 -0.94 15.65 3.37
N THR A 48 -0.61 14.43 2.94
CA THR A 48 0.68 14.10 2.31
C THR A 48 0.44 13.71 0.85
N PRO A 49 0.21 14.68 -0.04
CA PRO A 49 -0.02 14.41 -1.46
C PRO A 49 1.23 13.80 -2.09
N ALA A 50 1.00 13.00 -3.13
CA ALA A 50 2.06 12.33 -3.85
C ALA A 50 1.68 12.15 -5.31
N ASP A 51 2.63 12.42 -6.19
CA ASP A 51 2.54 12.17 -7.62
C ASP A 51 3.49 11.04 -8.02
N VAL A 52 3.12 10.31 -9.08
CA VAL A 52 3.96 9.29 -9.70
C VAL A 52 4.11 9.62 -11.17
N LYS A 53 5.36 9.72 -11.63
CA LYS A 53 5.70 9.97 -13.03
C LYS A 53 6.45 8.77 -13.59
N GLU A 54 6.03 8.35 -14.77
CA GLU A 54 6.78 7.39 -15.56
C GLU A 54 7.63 8.13 -16.60
N TYR A 55 8.92 7.81 -16.63
CA TYR A 55 9.87 8.23 -17.65
C TYR A 55 10.25 7.01 -18.50
N PRO A 56 10.89 7.21 -19.67
CA PRO A 56 11.35 6.09 -20.49
C PRO A 56 12.25 5.09 -19.75
N THR A 57 13.08 5.56 -18.83
CA THR A 57 14.10 4.77 -18.12
C THR A 57 13.86 4.63 -16.62
N SER A 58 12.85 5.27 -16.04
CA SER A 58 12.64 5.28 -14.58
C SER A 58 11.22 5.65 -14.19
N TYR A 59 10.91 5.44 -12.91
CA TYR A 59 9.73 5.94 -12.22
C TYR A 59 10.17 6.95 -11.16
N ALA A 60 9.43 8.05 -11.03
CA ALA A 60 9.67 9.06 -10.00
C ALA A 60 8.43 9.27 -9.14
N PHE A 61 8.58 9.10 -7.83
CA PHE A 61 7.56 9.33 -6.82
C PHE A 61 7.89 10.64 -6.12
N ILE A 62 6.99 11.63 -6.18
CA ILE A 62 7.21 12.99 -5.68
C ILE A 62 6.19 13.22 -4.57
N ILE A 63 6.66 13.49 -3.35
CA ILE A 63 5.81 13.56 -2.15
C ILE A 63 6.10 14.84 -1.37
N ASP A 64 5.06 15.57 -1.03
CA ASP A 64 5.18 16.77 -0.20
C ASP A 64 5.44 16.40 1.26
N MET A 65 6.62 16.75 1.75
CA MET A 65 7.13 16.48 3.08
C MET A 65 7.64 17.73 3.81
N PRO A 66 6.85 18.82 3.87
CA PRO A 66 7.33 20.08 4.44
C PRO A 66 7.64 19.94 5.92
N GLY A 67 8.82 20.43 6.31
CA GLY A 67 9.28 20.49 7.70
C GLY A 67 9.79 19.15 8.27
N LEU A 68 9.95 18.12 7.45
CA LEU A 68 10.63 16.88 7.85
C LEU A 68 12.11 16.93 7.48
N LYS A 69 12.97 16.42 8.36
CA LYS A 69 14.38 16.19 8.02
C LYS A 69 14.51 14.82 7.37
N SER A 70 15.59 14.60 6.62
CA SER A 70 15.84 13.31 5.96
C SER A 70 15.83 12.12 6.93
N GLY A 71 16.30 12.33 8.17
CA GLY A 71 16.28 11.29 9.22
C GLY A 71 14.89 10.95 9.77
N ASP A 72 13.88 11.79 9.51
CA ASP A 72 12.48 11.55 9.92
C ASP A 72 11.68 10.79 8.84
N ILE A 73 12.30 10.51 7.70
CA ILE A 73 11.69 9.88 6.52
C ILE A 73 12.32 8.51 6.33
N LYS A 74 11.47 7.49 6.17
CA LYS A 74 11.89 6.11 5.89
C LYS A 74 11.34 5.68 4.54
N VAL A 75 12.22 5.21 3.67
CA VAL A 75 11.88 4.66 2.34
C VAL A 75 12.34 3.20 2.31
N GLN A 76 11.44 2.28 1.99
CA GLN A 76 11.69 0.84 1.98
C GLN A 76 10.94 0.16 0.84
N VAL A 77 11.38 -1.04 0.47
CA VAL A 77 10.59 -1.97 -0.35
C VAL A 77 10.14 -3.10 0.57
N GLU A 78 8.84 -3.36 0.60
CA GLU A 78 8.20 -4.49 1.27
C GLU A 78 7.66 -5.46 0.20
N ASP A 79 7.51 -6.74 0.54
CA ASP A 79 6.88 -7.76 -0.32
C ASP A 79 7.45 -7.79 -1.76
N ASP A 80 8.77 -7.61 -1.87
CA ASP A 80 9.58 -7.56 -3.11
C ASP A 80 9.29 -6.39 -4.08
N ASN A 81 8.08 -5.82 -4.10
CA ASN A 81 7.69 -4.79 -5.08
C ASN A 81 6.85 -3.63 -4.53
N VAL A 82 6.69 -3.50 -3.21
CA VAL A 82 5.87 -2.42 -2.62
C VAL A 82 6.79 -1.33 -2.07
N LEU A 83 6.86 -0.19 -2.75
CA LEU A 83 7.56 0.99 -2.25
C LEU A 83 6.76 1.62 -1.10
N VAL A 84 7.34 1.60 0.10
CA VAL A 84 6.76 2.15 1.33
C VAL A 84 7.54 3.36 1.78
N ILE A 85 6.83 4.48 1.88
CA ILE A 85 7.36 5.77 2.31
C ILE A 85 6.63 6.16 3.58
N SER A 86 7.34 6.34 4.68
CA SER A 86 6.75 6.64 5.99
C SER A 86 7.52 7.72 6.75
N GLY A 87 6.85 8.35 7.70
CA GLY A 87 7.44 9.34 8.58
C GLY A 87 6.46 9.84 9.63
N GLU A 88 6.90 10.78 10.47
CA GLU A 88 6.07 11.38 11.51
C GLU A 88 6.26 12.89 11.55
N ARG A 89 5.15 13.63 11.37
CA ARG A 89 5.15 15.07 11.60
C ARG A 89 4.87 15.35 13.07
N LYS A 90 5.89 15.82 13.79
CA LYS A 90 5.78 16.23 15.19
C LYS A 90 5.49 17.72 15.30
N ARG A 91 4.88 18.12 16.41
CA ARG A 91 4.80 19.52 16.77
C ARG A 91 6.16 19.94 17.33
N GLY A 92 6.64 21.13 16.93
CA GLY A 92 7.81 21.72 17.57
C GLY A 92 7.53 22.13 19.01
N GLU A 93 8.58 22.41 19.78
CA GLU A 93 8.44 22.93 21.13
C GLU A 93 7.68 24.27 21.12
N GLU A 94 6.66 24.36 21.98
CA GLU A 94 5.89 25.59 22.17
C GLU A 94 6.66 26.51 23.12
N LYS A 95 6.88 27.75 22.72
CA LYS A 95 7.45 28.77 23.61
C LYS A 95 6.42 29.16 24.66
N GLU A 96 6.84 29.35 25.91
CA GLU A 96 5.97 29.84 26.97
C GLU A 96 5.26 31.15 26.54
N GLY A 97 3.96 31.22 26.80
CA GLY A 97 3.11 32.35 26.43
C GLY A 97 2.50 32.29 25.02
N ALA A 98 2.83 31.30 24.19
CA ALA A 98 2.20 31.13 22.88
C ALA A 98 0.80 30.49 22.99
N LYS A 99 -0.19 31.08 22.31
CA LYS A 99 -1.55 30.51 22.17
C LYS A 99 -1.88 30.29 20.70
N TYR A 100 -2.35 29.10 20.34
CA TYR A 100 -2.87 28.88 19.00
C TYR A 100 -4.19 29.63 18.80
N VAL A 101 -4.20 30.52 17.82
CA VAL A 101 -5.45 31.13 17.30
C VAL A 101 -6.13 30.18 16.31
N ARG A 102 -5.35 29.43 15.52
CA ARG A 102 -5.85 28.47 14.53
C ARG A 102 -4.84 27.37 14.24
N MET A 103 -5.33 26.18 13.92
CA MET A 103 -4.51 25.00 13.65
C MET A 103 -4.97 24.26 12.40
N GLU A 104 -4.22 24.42 11.30
CA GLU A 104 -4.52 23.74 10.03
C GLU A 104 -3.53 22.62 9.73
N ARG A 105 -2.25 22.84 10.06
CA ARG A 105 -1.17 21.88 9.88
C ARG A 105 -1.48 20.57 10.60
N ARG A 106 -1.42 19.46 9.88
CA ARG A 106 -1.63 18.12 10.44
C ARG A 106 -0.33 17.59 11.03
N ILE A 107 -0.47 16.93 12.18
CA ILE A 107 0.59 16.20 12.87
C ILE A 107 0.21 14.73 12.93
N GLY A 108 1.20 13.87 13.09
CA GLY A 108 1.00 12.43 13.21
C GLY A 108 1.84 11.64 12.22
N LYS A 109 1.69 10.33 12.30
CA LYS A 109 2.38 9.39 11.42
C LYS A 109 1.68 9.34 10.09
N PHE A 110 2.45 9.12 9.04
CA PHE A 110 1.93 8.89 7.70
C PHE A 110 2.68 7.76 7.03
N MET A 111 2.00 7.10 6.09
CA MET A 111 2.55 6.05 5.26
C MET A 111 1.90 6.14 3.87
N ARG A 112 2.72 6.06 2.82
CA ARG A 112 2.29 5.95 1.43
C ARG A 112 2.88 4.65 0.89
N LYS A 113 2.05 3.82 0.27
CA LYS A 113 2.46 2.58 -0.38
C LYS A 113 2.18 2.68 -1.87
N PHE A 114 3.15 2.28 -2.69
CA PHE A 114 3.02 2.21 -4.13
C PHE A 114 3.47 0.84 -4.59
N VAL A 115 2.64 0.17 -5.37
CA VAL A 115 3.03 -1.08 -6.04
C VAL A 115 3.90 -0.70 -7.23
N LEU A 116 5.13 -1.20 -7.25
CA LEU A 116 6.07 -0.98 -8.34
C LEU A 116 5.70 -1.89 -9.53
N PRO A 117 5.79 -1.39 -10.76
CA PRO A 117 5.65 -2.22 -11.96
C PRO A 117 6.71 -3.32 -12.04
N GLU A 118 6.44 -4.40 -12.77
CA GLU A 118 7.34 -5.56 -12.88
C GLU A 118 8.71 -5.23 -13.48
N ASN A 119 8.78 -4.19 -14.32
CA ASN A 119 10.02 -3.73 -14.92
C ASN A 119 10.75 -2.69 -14.05
N ALA A 120 10.35 -2.45 -12.81
CA ALA A 120 11.08 -1.60 -11.88
C ALA A 120 12.27 -2.37 -11.29
N ASN A 121 13.45 -1.75 -11.28
CA ASN A 121 14.64 -2.29 -10.66
C ASN A 121 14.71 -1.86 -9.19
N THR A 122 14.34 -2.75 -8.27
CA THR A 122 14.32 -2.47 -6.83
C THR A 122 15.71 -2.36 -6.19
N ASP A 123 16.75 -2.84 -6.88
CA ASP A 123 18.14 -2.70 -6.44
C ASP A 123 18.68 -1.28 -6.70
N THR A 124 18.08 -0.53 -7.62
CA THR A 124 18.49 0.83 -8.01
C THR A 124 17.45 1.88 -7.61
N ILE A 125 17.29 2.04 -6.30
CA ILE A 125 16.43 3.08 -5.71
C ILE A 125 17.28 4.20 -5.14
N SER A 126 16.93 5.44 -5.48
CA SER A 126 17.51 6.64 -4.88
C SER A 126 16.42 7.54 -4.32
N ALA A 127 16.75 8.31 -3.28
CA ALA A 127 15.82 9.22 -2.63
C ALA A 127 16.52 10.54 -2.27
N VAL A 128 15.90 11.65 -2.65
CA VAL A 128 16.39 13.00 -2.34
C VAL A 128 15.24 13.80 -1.75
N CYS A 129 15.47 14.40 -0.57
CA CYS A 129 14.54 15.35 0.01
C CYS A 129 15.14 16.75 -0.06
N GLN A 130 14.51 17.63 -0.82
CA GLN A 130 14.96 19.01 -1.02
C GLN A 130 13.76 19.94 -0.93
N ASP A 131 13.92 21.06 -0.22
CA ASP A 131 12.92 22.11 -0.07
C ASP A 131 11.53 21.63 0.38
N GLY A 132 11.51 20.56 1.20
CA GLY A 132 10.27 19.97 1.71
C GLY A 132 9.56 19.04 0.73
N VAL A 133 10.21 18.62 -0.36
CA VAL A 133 9.70 17.63 -1.32
C VAL A 133 10.64 16.43 -1.34
N LEU A 134 10.09 15.23 -1.15
CA LEU A 134 10.81 13.97 -1.32
C LEU A 134 10.60 13.47 -2.75
N THR A 135 11.69 13.24 -3.47
CA THR A 135 11.68 12.53 -4.76
C THR A 135 12.36 11.18 -4.58
N VAL A 136 11.63 10.10 -4.83
CA VAL A 136 12.18 8.73 -4.90
C VAL A 136 12.21 8.31 -6.37
N THR A 137 13.37 7.88 -6.85
CA THR A 137 13.56 7.42 -8.23
C THR A 137 13.90 5.95 -8.24
N VAL A 138 13.20 5.19 -9.09
CA VAL A 138 13.40 3.76 -9.31
C VAL A 138 13.68 3.57 -10.78
N GLU A 139 14.84 3.03 -11.15
CA GLU A 139 15.15 2.80 -12.56
C GLU A 139 14.34 1.63 -13.12
N LYS A 140 14.19 1.58 -14.44
CA LYS A 140 13.62 0.44 -15.13
C LYS A 140 14.69 -0.60 -15.41
N LEU A 141 14.32 -1.87 -15.30
CA LEU A 141 15.10 -2.99 -15.80
C LEU A 141 15.35 -2.81 -17.31
N PRO A 142 16.54 -3.21 -17.81
CA PRO A 142 16.81 -3.18 -19.23
C PRO A 142 15.77 -4.03 -19.97
N PRO A 143 15.39 -3.64 -21.21
CA PRO A 143 14.48 -4.44 -22.01
C PRO A 143 15.04 -5.86 -22.16
N PRO A 144 14.19 -6.90 -22.10
CA PRO A 144 14.66 -8.26 -22.33
C PRO A 144 15.33 -8.34 -23.70
N GLU A 145 16.46 -9.07 -23.77
CA GLU A 145 17.17 -9.26 -25.03
C GLU A 145 16.20 -9.79 -26.10
N PRO A 146 16.28 -9.28 -27.34
CA PRO A 146 15.42 -9.75 -28.42
C PRO A 146 15.61 -11.27 -28.56
N LYS A 147 14.53 -12.02 -28.36
CA LYS A 147 14.55 -13.47 -28.50
C LYS A 147 15.04 -13.80 -29.91
N LYS A 148 16.23 -14.42 -30.01
CA LYS A 148 16.75 -14.92 -31.27
C LYS A 148 15.70 -15.85 -31.89
N PRO A 149 15.41 -15.76 -33.20
CA PRO A 149 14.44 -16.63 -33.85
C PRO A 149 14.84 -18.08 -33.61
N LYS A 150 13.93 -18.87 -33.05
CA LYS A 150 14.11 -20.33 -32.97
C LYS A 150 13.85 -20.88 -34.36
N THR A 151 14.91 -21.25 -35.07
CA THR A 151 14.78 -22.05 -36.29
C THR A 151 14.30 -23.44 -35.87
N ILE A 152 13.12 -23.82 -36.34
CA ILE A 152 12.60 -25.18 -36.19
C ILE A 152 13.07 -25.94 -37.43
N GLU A 153 13.87 -26.98 -37.22
CA GLU A 153 14.22 -27.90 -38.31
C GLU A 153 12.96 -28.67 -38.73
N VAL A 154 12.61 -28.56 -40.00
CA VAL A 154 11.50 -29.31 -40.58
C VAL A 154 12.03 -30.69 -40.94
N SER A 155 11.69 -31.71 -40.14
CA SER A 155 11.93 -33.10 -40.50
C SER A 155 10.94 -33.51 -41.59
N ALA A 156 11.42 -33.66 -42.82
CA ALA A 156 10.63 -34.27 -43.88
C ALA A 156 10.53 -35.78 -43.65
N ILE A 157 9.31 -36.28 -43.48
CA ILE A 157 9.05 -37.72 -43.60
C ILE A 157 9.05 -38.02 -45.10
N PHE A 158 10.15 -38.56 -45.60
CA PHE A 158 10.21 -39.06 -46.96
C PHE A 158 9.47 -40.41 -46.98
N LEU A 159 8.20 -40.40 -47.40
CA LEU A 159 7.56 -41.64 -47.81
C LEU A 159 8.31 -42.11 -49.06
N PRO A 160 8.89 -43.33 -49.07
CA PRO A 160 9.58 -43.81 -50.25
C PRO A 160 8.60 -43.85 -51.42
N LEU A 161 8.96 -43.18 -52.51
CA LEU A 161 8.24 -43.17 -53.81
C LEU A 161 8.14 -44.56 -54.48
N ASN A 162 8.57 -45.62 -53.78
CA ASN A 162 8.62 -47.00 -54.26
C ASN A 162 7.55 -47.89 -53.60
N ILE A 163 6.37 -47.34 -53.32
CA ILE A 163 5.18 -48.18 -53.18
C ILE A 163 4.79 -48.56 -54.60
N PHE A 164 5.16 -49.77 -55.02
CA PHE A 164 4.71 -50.28 -56.31
C PHE A 164 3.18 -50.34 -56.30
N ILE A 165 2.54 -50.07 -57.43
CA ILE A 165 1.07 -50.15 -57.56
C ILE A 165 0.53 -51.55 -57.15
N SER A 166 1.37 -52.59 -57.18
CA SER A 166 1.08 -53.91 -56.62
C SER A 166 0.84 -53.91 -55.11
N ASP A 167 1.60 -53.11 -54.36
CA ASP A 167 1.56 -53.09 -52.89
C ASP A 167 0.29 -52.39 -52.38
N ILE A 168 -0.28 -51.48 -53.18
CA ILE A 168 -1.58 -50.83 -52.89
C ILE A 168 -2.74 -51.82 -53.06
N PHE A 169 -2.63 -52.78 -53.99
CA PHE A 169 -3.68 -53.76 -54.27
C PHE A 169 -3.80 -54.81 -53.15
N GLU A 170 -2.68 -55.17 -52.54
CA GLU A 170 -2.64 -56.15 -51.44
C GLU A 170 -3.22 -55.58 -50.14
N VAL A 171 -2.93 -54.30 -49.84
CA VAL A 171 -3.53 -53.58 -48.69
C VAL A 171 -5.04 -53.38 -48.86
N TYR A 172 -5.53 -53.14 -50.08
CA TYR A 172 -6.98 -53.02 -50.35
C TYR A 172 -7.71 -54.37 -50.28
N LEU A 173 -7.06 -55.48 -50.65
CA LEU A 173 -7.66 -56.82 -50.54
C LEU A 173 -7.76 -57.28 -49.08
N GLU A 174 -6.73 -57.03 -48.27
CA GLU A 174 -6.76 -57.34 -46.82
C GLU A 174 -7.83 -56.55 -46.09
N PHE A 175 -8.02 -55.26 -46.41
CA PHE A 175 -9.07 -54.45 -45.81
C PHE A 175 -10.48 -54.88 -46.22
N SER A 176 -10.66 -55.38 -47.44
CA SER A 176 -11.96 -55.90 -47.93
C SER A 176 -12.38 -57.20 -47.24
N MET A 177 -11.44 -58.11 -46.94
CA MET A 177 -11.75 -59.36 -46.23
C MET A 177 -12.07 -59.18 -44.73
N ILE A 178 -11.65 -58.07 -44.12
CA ILE A 178 -11.88 -57.81 -42.68
C ILE A 178 -13.28 -57.20 -42.45
N VAL A 179 -13.94 -56.67 -43.48
CA VAL A 179 -15.25 -55.99 -43.38
C VAL A 179 -16.41 -56.83 -43.98
N ALA A 180 -16.17 -58.11 -44.31
CA ALA A 180 -17.19 -59.06 -44.78
C ALA A 180 -17.53 -60.12 -43.72
#